data_AF-A0A520ADA4-F1
#
_entry.id   AF-A0A520ADA4-F1
#
_cell.length_a   1.000
_cell.length_b   1.000
_cell.length_c   1.000
_cell.angle_alpha   90.00
_cell.angle_beta   90.00
_cell.angle_gamma   90.00
#
_symmetry.space_group_name_H-M   'P 1'
#
loop_
_entity.id
_entity.type
_entity.pdbx_description
1 polymer ?
#
loop_
_entity_poly.entity_id
_entity_poly.type
_entity_poly.pdbx_seq_one_letter_code
_entity_poly.pdbx_strand_id
1 'polypeptide(L)'
;MIPHLKTRYQRNINVLDSFKDFSFEDIRPVRILKFETVQKVHKVYSVENFPLYINPSLVFAHKRNGKNELGAIWLVPQLGGFTKNELGMFCEVLYRFLVKNYGDAYQISEDYCVAIDTFLAQKVSYQQLMTGKIPLLINLTLNEINHLK
;
A
#
# COMPACT_ATOMS: atom_id res chain seq x y z
N MET A 1 -34.47 -3.90 17.20
CA MET A 1 -33.18 -3.45 16.62
C MET A 1 -33.27 -3.61 15.10
N ILE A 2 -33.00 -2.56 14.33
CA ILE A 2 -33.18 -2.56 12.85
C ILE A 2 -32.19 -3.58 12.23
N PRO A 3 -32.64 -4.53 11.37
CA PRO A 3 -31.79 -5.60 10.84
C PRO A 3 -30.49 -5.10 10.18
N HIS A 4 -30.57 -4.01 9.41
CA HIS A 4 -29.41 -3.41 8.75
C HIS A 4 -28.36 -2.86 9.72
N LEU A 5 -28.79 -2.39 10.90
CA LEU A 5 -27.88 -1.91 11.94
C LEU A 5 -27.08 -3.06 12.54
N LYS A 6 -27.74 -4.21 12.75
CA LYS A 6 -27.12 -5.45 13.24
C LYS A 6 -26.06 -5.97 12.25
N THR A 7 -26.35 -5.94 10.94
CA THR A 7 -25.39 -6.38 9.90
C THR A 7 -24.17 -5.46 9.82
N ARG A 8 -24.34 -4.13 9.89
CA ARG A 8 -23.20 -3.19 9.86
C ARG A 8 -22.34 -3.31 11.12
N TYR A 9 -22.97 -3.45 12.29
CA TYR A 9 -22.26 -3.63 13.55
C TYR A 9 -21.45 -4.92 13.56
N GLN A 10 -22.04 -6.05 13.15
CA GLN A 10 -21.32 -7.32 13.06
C GLN A 10 -20.14 -7.24 12.08
N ARG A 11 -20.32 -6.56 10.94
CA ARG A 11 -19.22 -6.35 9.98
C ARG A 11 -18.07 -5.58 10.61
N ASN A 12 -18.35 -4.51 11.36
CA ASN A 12 -17.31 -3.76 12.05
C ASN A 12 -16.61 -4.61 13.11
N ILE A 13 -17.35 -5.44 13.86
CA ILE A 13 -16.75 -6.41 14.79
C ILE A 13 -15.80 -7.35 14.05
N ASN A 14 -16.24 -7.94 12.92
CA ASN A 14 -15.41 -8.87 12.16
C ASN A 14 -14.14 -8.19 11.62
N VAL A 15 -14.22 -6.93 11.20
CA VAL A 15 -13.05 -6.15 10.79
C VAL A 15 -12.12 -5.90 11.97
N LEU A 16 -12.63 -5.55 13.15
CA LEU A 16 -11.76 -5.36 14.32
C LEU A 16 -11.11 -6.67 14.79
N ASP A 17 -11.86 -7.77 14.73
CA ASP A 17 -11.39 -9.11 15.11
C ASP A 17 -10.29 -9.61 14.16
N SER A 18 -10.36 -9.29 12.86
CA SER A 18 -9.32 -9.70 11.90
C SER A 18 -7.95 -9.08 12.22
N PHE A 19 -7.90 -7.93 12.90
CA PHE A 19 -6.65 -7.30 13.32
C PHE A 19 -6.05 -7.86 14.61
N LYS A 20 -6.75 -8.76 15.31
CA LYS A 20 -6.28 -9.30 16.60
C LYS A 20 -4.90 -9.97 16.50
N ASP A 21 -4.65 -10.66 15.39
CA ASP A 21 -3.41 -11.37 15.12
C ASP A 21 -2.50 -10.62 14.13
N PHE A 22 -2.84 -9.38 13.77
CA PHE A 22 -2.07 -8.58 12.82
C PHE A 22 -0.80 -8.03 13.47
N SER A 23 0.37 -8.42 12.93
CA SER A 23 1.64 -7.84 13.35
C SER A 23 1.88 -6.45 12.74
N PHE A 24 1.91 -5.44 13.61
CA PHE A 24 2.29 -4.06 13.29
C PHE A 24 3.80 -3.81 13.38
N GLU A 25 4.58 -4.76 13.89
CA GLU A 25 6.03 -4.58 14.05
C GLU A 25 6.76 -4.63 12.70
N ASP A 26 6.24 -5.40 11.74
CA ASP A 26 6.92 -5.61 10.45
C ASP A 26 6.50 -4.61 9.37
N ILE A 27 5.61 -3.64 9.67
CA ILE A 27 5.15 -2.67 8.65
C ILE A 27 5.95 -1.36 8.66
N ARG A 28 6.78 -1.15 9.69
CA ARG A 28 7.62 0.05 9.84
C ARG A 28 8.77 -0.23 10.82
N PRO A 29 9.88 0.49 10.74
CA PRO A 29 10.95 0.40 11.72
C PRO A 29 10.53 1.02 13.05
N VAL A 30 11.14 0.56 14.15
CA VAL A 30 10.93 1.11 15.50
C VAL A 30 11.29 2.60 15.56
N ARG A 31 12.39 2.99 14.91
CA ARG A 31 12.89 4.38 14.91
C ARG A 31 12.58 5.07 13.58
N ILE A 32 11.57 5.92 13.60
CA ILE A 32 11.24 6.86 12.51
C ILE A 32 11.94 8.19 12.78
N LEU A 33 12.56 8.77 11.76
CA LEU A 33 13.21 10.08 11.85
C LEU A 33 12.24 11.22 11.59
N LYS A 34 11.39 11.07 10.57
CA LYS A 34 10.33 12.03 10.24
C LYS A 34 9.24 11.37 9.40
N PHE A 35 8.08 12.02 9.37
CA PHE A 35 7.00 11.71 8.44
C PHE A 35 7.03 12.71 7.29
N GLU A 36 6.86 12.22 6.07
CA GLU A 36 6.78 13.05 4.87
C GLU A 36 5.31 13.36 4.56
N THR A 37 5.05 14.62 4.21
CA THR A 37 3.72 15.02 3.75
C THR A 37 3.62 14.87 2.23
N VAL A 38 2.70 14.02 1.77
CA VAL A 38 2.41 13.87 0.34
C VAL A 38 1.54 15.04 -0.12
N GLN A 39 2.12 15.96 -0.89
CA GLN A 39 1.40 17.08 -1.47
C GLN A 39 0.31 16.60 -2.43
N LYS A 40 -0.84 17.29 -2.46
CA LYS A 40 -1.99 16.93 -3.32
C LYS A 40 -1.62 16.80 -4.79
N VAL A 41 -0.72 17.66 -5.28
CA VAL A 41 -0.27 17.68 -6.68
C VAL A 41 0.47 16.40 -7.08
N HIS A 42 1.08 15.70 -6.13
CA HIS A 42 1.81 14.45 -6.39
C HIS A 42 0.92 13.21 -6.29
N LYS A 43 -0.33 13.34 -5.82
CA LYS A 43 -1.25 12.19 -5.65
C LYS A 43 -1.74 11.60 -6.97
N VAL A 44 -1.48 12.25 -8.10
CA VAL A 44 -1.74 11.66 -9.42
C VAL A 44 -0.40 11.24 -10.01
N TYR A 45 -0.23 9.94 -10.17
CA TYR A 45 0.95 9.33 -10.74
C TYR A 45 0.58 8.69 -12.08
N SER A 46 1.18 9.18 -13.16
CA SER A 46 0.95 8.62 -14.50
C SER A 46 1.90 7.45 -14.77
N VAL A 47 1.34 6.28 -15.11
CA VAL A 47 2.04 5.13 -15.68
C VAL A 47 1.61 5.01 -17.13
N GLU A 48 2.54 5.09 -18.09
CA GLU A 48 2.22 4.97 -19.53
C GLU A 48 1.07 5.90 -19.97
N ASN A 49 1.09 7.15 -19.49
CA ASN A 49 0.04 8.16 -19.69
C ASN A 49 -1.34 7.84 -19.07
N PHE A 50 -1.47 6.74 -18.32
CA PHE A 50 -2.65 6.43 -17.53
C PHE A 50 -2.56 7.07 -16.13
N PRO A 51 -3.48 7.97 -15.75
CA PRO A 51 -3.45 8.61 -14.44
C PRO A 51 -3.93 7.67 -13.34
N LEU A 52 -3.06 7.36 -12.37
CA LEU A 52 -3.40 6.60 -11.17
C LEU A 52 -3.43 7.53 -9.95
N TYR A 53 -4.51 7.46 -9.18
CA TYR A 53 -4.62 8.20 -7.93
C TYR A 53 -4.00 7.40 -6.78
N ILE A 54 -3.12 8.03 -6.02
CA ILE A 54 -2.37 7.42 -4.93
C ILE A 54 -2.55 8.28 -3.68
N ASN A 55 -2.90 7.63 -2.58
CA ASN A 55 -3.07 8.30 -1.29
C ASN A 55 -2.43 7.46 -0.18
N PRO A 56 -1.09 7.46 -0.08
CA PRO A 56 -0.41 6.76 0.99
C PRO A 56 -0.91 7.28 2.33
N SER A 57 -1.17 6.38 3.28
CA SER A 57 -1.66 6.74 4.61
C SER A 57 -0.53 7.29 5.47
N LEU A 58 0.67 6.73 5.30
CA LEU A 58 1.89 7.18 5.96
C LEU A 58 3.05 7.10 4.98
N VAL A 59 3.93 8.09 5.01
CA VAL A 59 5.25 8.05 4.38
C VAL A 59 6.25 8.48 5.45
N PHE A 60 7.31 7.71 5.65
CA PHE A 60 8.24 7.92 6.76
C PHE A 60 9.69 7.67 6.36
N ALA A 61 10.56 8.56 6.81
CA ALA A 61 12.00 8.42 6.65
C ALA A 61 12.61 7.76 7.89
N HIS A 62 13.58 6.90 7.67
CA HIS A 62 14.36 6.27 8.72
C HIS A 62 15.81 6.06 8.26
N LYS A 63 16.66 5.59 9.17
CA LYS A 63 18.04 5.22 8.86
C LYS A 63 18.24 3.73 9.04
N ARG A 64 18.85 3.09 8.04
CA ARG A 64 19.29 1.70 8.09
C ARG A 64 20.67 1.60 7.45
N ASN A 65 21.63 1.02 8.18
CA ASN A 65 23.02 0.87 7.73
C ASN A 65 23.66 2.19 7.24
N GLY A 66 23.38 3.30 7.93
CA GLY A 66 23.89 4.63 7.59
C GLY A 66 23.20 5.33 6.41
N LYS A 67 22.30 4.64 5.70
CA LYS A 67 21.55 5.19 4.57
C LYS A 67 20.22 5.78 5.02
N ASN A 68 19.82 6.88 4.37
CA ASN A 68 18.48 7.44 4.52
C ASN A 68 17.52 6.63 3.66
N GLU A 69 16.59 5.95 4.32
CA GLU A 69 15.61 5.12 3.67
C GLU A 69 14.19 5.68 3.85
N LEU A 70 13.32 5.39 2.89
CA LEU A 70 11.93 5.81 2.89
C LEU A 70 10.99 4.61 2.79
N GLY A 71 10.11 4.47 3.77
CA GLY A 71 9.01 3.52 3.76
C GLY A 71 7.68 4.25 3.60
N ALA A 72 6.64 3.49 3.25
CA ALA A 72 5.27 3.99 3.22
C ALA A 72 4.27 2.87 3.50
N ILE A 73 3.15 3.26 4.09
CA ILE A 73 1.99 2.39 4.29
C ILE A 73 0.81 2.98 3.52
N TRP A 74 0.13 2.14 2.74
CA TRP A 74 -1.14 2.48 2.12
C TRP A 74 -2.24 1.57 2.67
N LEU A 75 -3.13 2.16 3.46
CA LEU A 75 -4.37 1.51 3.89
C LEU A 75 -5.38 1.56 2.75
N VAL A 76 -5.80 0.38 2.27
CA VAL A 76 -6.72 0.24 1.15
C VAL A 76 -8.01 -0.42 1.65
N PRO A 77 -9.14 0.31 1.71
CA PRO A 77 -10.42 -0.24 2.11
C PRO A 77 -11.20 -0.81 0.91
N GLN A 78 -11.70 -2.03 1.04
CA GLN A 78 -12.61 -2.66 0.07
C GLN A 78 -13.57 -3.60 0.80
N LEU A 79 -14.85 -3.57 0.42
CA LEU A 79 -15.81 -4.55 0.96
C LEU A 79 -15.45 -5.95 0.46
N GLY A 80 -15.32 -6.90 1.38
CA GLY A 80 -14.88 -8.26 1.07
C GLY A 80 -13.36 -8.42 0.98
N GLY A 81 -12.61 -7.31 1.09
CA GLY A 81 -11.15 -7.31 0.97
C GLY A 81 -10.66 -7.52 -0.46
N PHE A 82 -9.35 -7.72 -0.57
CA PHE A 82 -8.67 -8.02 -1.82
C PHE A 82 -8.11 -9.45 -1.83
N THR A 83 -7.78 -9.99 -2.98
CA THR A 83 -6.78 -11.05 -3.08
C THR A 83 -5.38 -10.47 -2.88
N LYS A 84 -4.38 -11.30 -2.56
CA LYS A 84 -2.99 -10.84 -2.44
C LYS A 84 -2.44 -10.23 -3.74
N ASN A 85 -2.88 -10.73 -4.89
CA ASN A 85 -2.46 -10.22 -6.19
C ASN A 85 -3.03 -8.81 -6.45
N GLU A 86 -4.32 -8.61 -6.17
CA GLU A 86 -4.95 -7.29 -6.27
C GLU A 86 -4.33 -6.31 -5.27
N LEU A 87 -4.09 -6.72 -4.02
CA LEU A 87 -3.41 -5.87 -3.04
C LEU A 87 -1.96 -5.55 -3.47
N GLY A 88 -1.30 -6.49 -4.15
CA GLY A 88 0.02 -6.31 -4.75
C GLY A 88 0.07 -5.16 -5.76
N MET A 89 -0.99 -4.94 -6.54
CA MET A 89 -1.07 -3.82 -7.47
C MET A 89 -0.97 -2.47 -6.76
N PHE A 90 -1.66 -2.29 -5.63
CA PHE A 90 -1.53 -1.07 -4.83
C PHE A 90 -0.12 -0.88 -4.30
N CYS A 91 0.52 -1.96 -3.86
CA CYS A 91 1.90 -1.93 -3.38
C CYS A 91 2.90 -1.58 -4.49
N GLU A 92 2.70 -2.13 -5.70
CA GLU A 92 3.50 -1.82 -6.88
C GLU A 92 3.41 -0.34 -7.26
N VAL A 93 2.18 0.19 -7.32
CA VAL A 93 1.93 1.61 -7.62
C VAL A 93 2.55 2.51 -6.54
N LEU A 94 2.40 2.14 -5.26
CA LEU A 94 3.01 2.87 -4.15
C LEU A 94 4.52 2.97 -4.29
N TYR A 95 5.20 1.85 -4.56
CA TYR A 95 6.65 1.82 -4.72
C TYR A 95 7.10 2.70 -5.89
N ARG A 96 6.48 2.54 -7.06
CA ARG A 96 6.80 3.34 -8.25
C ARG A 96 6.61 4.84 -8.00
N PHE A 97 5.57 5.21 -7.25
CA PHE A 97 5.34 6.58 -6.81
C PHE A 97 6.45 7.10 -5.89
N LEU A 98 6.87 6.30 -4.90
CA LEU A 98 7.95 6.70 -4.00
C LEU A 98 9.26 6.90 -4.75
N VAL A 99 9.62 5.97 -5.64
CA VAL A 99 10.82 6.09 -6.48
C VAL A 99 10.78 7.38 -7.30
N LYS A 100 9.67 7.67 -7.98
CA LYS A 100 9.57 8.88 -8.82
C LYS A 100 9.68 10.18 -8.02
N ASN A 101 9.09 10.25 -6.83
CA ASN A 101 8.97 11.51 -6.09
C ASN A 101 10.05 11.70 -5.02
N TYR A 102 10.72 10.63 -4.60
CA TYR A 102 11.66 10.65 -3.47
C TYR A 102 12.96 9.88 -3.74
N GLY A 103 13.10 9.19 -4.87
CA GLY A 103 14.26 8.36 -5.19
C GLY A 103 15.58 9.13 -5.29
N ASP A 104 15.53 10.43 -5.59
CA ASP A 104 16.72 11.29 -5.62
C ASP A 104 17.32 11.55 -4.23
N ALA A 105 16.48 11.52 -3.19
CA ALA A 105 16.87 11.85 -1.81
C ALA A 105 16.94 10.63 -0.88
N TYR A 106 16.26 9.53 -1.24
CA TYR A 106 16.09 8.37 -0.38
C TYR A 106 16.22 7.06 -1.16
N GLN A 107 16.78 6.05 -0.50
CA GLN A 107 16.59 4.67 -0.93
C GLN A 107 15.21 4.19 -0.47
N ILE A 108 14.39 3.64 -1.38
CA ILE A 108 13.06 3.15 -1.00
C ILE A 108 13.20 1.78 -0.32
N SER A 109 12.57 1.62 0.84
CA SER A 109 12.58 0.36 1.60
C SER A 109 11.53 -0.59 1.06
N GLU A 110 11.96 -1.65 0.37
CA GLU A 110 11.05 -2.63 -0.22
C GLU A 110 10.21 -3.38 0.83
N ASP A 111 10.79 -3.62 2.01
CA ASP A 111 10.15 -4.29 3.14
C ASP A 111 9.17 -3.39 3.90
N TYR A 112 9.43 -2.08 3.91
CA TYR A 112 8.56 -1.06 4.52
C TYR A 112 7.74 -0.23 3.52
N CYS A 113 7.64 -0.69 2.28
CA CYS A 113 6.68 -0.20 1.30
C CYS A 113 5.52 -1.20 1.26
N VAL A 114 4.44 -0.89 1.99
CA VAL A 114 3.41 -1.87 2.35
C VAL A 114 2.01 -1.37 1.98
N ALA A 115 1.24 -2.19 1.27
CA ALA A 115 -0.20 -2.04 1.13
C ALA A 115 -0.92 -2.94 2.14
N ILE A 116 -1.94 -2.41 2.82
CA ILE A 116 -2.70 -3.11 3.85
C ILE A 116 -4.18 -3.07 3.48
N ASP A 117 -4.79 -4.23 3.31
CA ASP A 117 -6.23 -4.38 3.22
C ASP A 117 -6.84 -4.26 4.62
N THR A 118 -7.64 -3.22 4.79
CA THR A 118 -8.26 -2.88 6.08
C THR A 118 -9.50 -3.71 6.40
N PHE A 119 -9.98 -4.56 5.49
CA PHE A 119 -11.13 -5.43 5.73
C PHE A 119 -10.69 -6.79 6.27
N LEU A 120 -9.70 -7.42 5.63
CA LEU A 120 -9.21 -8.76 5.99
C LEU A 120 -7.93 -8.75 6.84
N ALA A 121 -7.41 -7.57 7.20
CA ALA A 121 -6.15 -7.41 7.94
C ALA A 121 -4.99 -8.20 7.30
N GLN A 122 -4.83 -8.05 5.98
CA GLN A 122 -3.71 -8.63 5.25
C GLN A 122 -2.80 -7.53 4.71
N LYS A 123 -1.52 -7.85 4.58
CA LYS A 123 -0.50 -6.93 4.10
C LYS A 123 0.31 -7.52 2.96
N VAL A 124 0.73 -6.66 2.05
CA VAL A 124 1.69 -6.95 1.00
C VAL A 124 2.80 -5.91 1.04
N SER A 125 4.04 -6.37 1.18
CA SER A 125 5.25 -5.53 1.06
C SER A 125 5.82 -5.62 -0.35
N TYR A 126 6.47 -4.57 -0.85
CA TYR A 126 7.10 -4.58 -2.17
C TYR A 126 8.18 -5.67 -2.29
N GLN A 127 8.85 -6.03 -1.19
CA GLN A 127 9.78 -7.15 -1.13
C GLN A 127 9.17 -8.49 -1.61
N GLN A 128 7.87 -8.71 -1.38
CA GLN A 128 7.16 -9.92 -1.84
C GLN A 128 6.97 -9.92 -3.36
N LEU A 129 6.88 -8.75 -3.99
CA LEU A 129 6.82 -8.61 -5.44
C LEU A 129 8.20 -8.87 -6.04
N MET A 130 9.25 -8.28 -5.44
CA MET A 130 10.64 -8.47 -5.89
C MET A 130 11.14 -9.90 -5.76
N THR A 131 10.62 -10.65 -4.78
CA THR A 131 10.94 -12.07 -4.60
C THR A 131 10.06 -13.01 -5.43
N GLY A 132 9.14 -12.48 -6.24
CA GLY A 132 8.24 -13.28 -7.08
C GLY A 132 7.12 -14.01 -6.32
N LYS A 133 6.93 -13.73 -5.02
CA LYS A 133 5.83 -14.31 -4.23
C LYS A 133 4.47 -13.76 -4.66
N ILE A 134 4.46 -12.54 -5.20
CA ILE A 134 3.28 -11.86 -5.75
C ILE A 134 3.70 -11.28 -7.11
N PRO A 135 2.90 -11.47 -8.17
CA PRO A 135 3.25 -10.94 -9.49
C PRO A 135 3.16 -9.41 -9.56
N LEU A 136 4.00 -8.81 -10.41
CA LEU A 136 3.84 -7.43 -10.86
C LEU A 136 2.76 -7.42 -11.95
N LEU A 137 1.68 -6.65 -11.76
CA LEU A 137 0.49 -6.72 -12.61
C LEU A 137 0.12 -5.39 -13.25
N ILE A 138 0.67 -4.26 -12.77
CA ILE A 138 0.21 -2.93 -13.22
C ILE A 138 0.33 -2.74 -14.73
N ASN A 139 1.48 -3.08 -15.34
CA ASN A 139 1.65 -2.90 -16.78
C ASN A 139 0.71 -3.82 -17.59
N LEU A 140 0.54 -5.07 -17.15
CA LEU A 140 -0.38 -6.01 -17.81
C LEU A 140 -1.82 -5.49 -17.76
N THR A 141 -2.27 -5.05 -16.58
CA THR A 141 -3.61 -4.50 -16.42
C THR A 141 -3.82 -3.22 -17.23
N LEU A 142 -2.83 -2.32 -17.27
CA LEU A 142 -2.94 -1.09 -18.08
C LEU A 142 -3.01 -1.39 -19.57
N ASN A 143 -2.23 -2.37 -20.06
CA ASN A 143 -2.31 -2.84 -21.43
C ASN A 143 -3.70 -3.39 -21.76
N GLU A 144 -4.25 -4.24 -20.89
CA GLU A 144 -5.62 -4.76 -21.06
C GLU A 144 -6.66 -3.63 -21.11
N ILE A 145 -6.59 -2.65 -20.20
CA ILE A 145 -7.50 -1.49 -20.20
C ILE A 145 -7.41 -0.70 -21.50
N ASN A 146 -6.20 -0.54 -22.06
CA ASN A 146 -6.01 0.17 -23.33
C ASN A 146 -6.55 -0.62 -24.53
N HIS A 147 -6.54 -1.95 -24.47
CA HIS A 147 -7.10 -2.83 -25.52
C HIS A 147 -8.61 -3.09 -25.39
N LEU A 148 -9.25 -2.68 -24.30
CA LEU A 148 -10.70 -2.71 -24.13
C LEU A 148 -11.42 -1.53 -24.79
N LYS A 149 -10.67 -0.56 -25.32
CA LYS A 149 -11.19 0.59 -26.08
C LYS A 149 -11.18 0.31 -27.57
#